data_AF-A0A919Y3N3-F1
#
_entry.id   AF-A0A919Y3N3-F1
#
_cell.length_a   1.000
_cell.length_b   1.000
_cell.length_c   1.000
_cell.angle_alpha   90.00
_cell.angle_beta   90.00
_cell.angle_gamma   90.00
#
_symmetry.space_group_name_H-M   'P 1'
#
loop_
_entity.id
_entity.type
_entity.pdbx_description
1 polymer ?
#
loop_
_entity_poly.entity_id
_entity_poly.type
_entity_poly.pdbx_seq_one_letter_code
_entity_poly.pdbx_strand_id
1 'polypeptide(L)'
;MRRFYCLGANLLLLAWFFLIMTGLYFENSYLVTRSWKEDGIFFVLFVLALALFIWKEHIGKYVLMIWLTLWLITQLIFHEWYTVTGGGAGKIRYFEGSVKLIDSEMRYIPDLYHIVLHLLIFISLLLTVLYTKRKQAYK
;
A
#
# COMPACT_ATOMS: atom_id res chain seq x y z
N MET A 1 16.52 -7.64 -12.64
CA MET A 1 15.40 -6.72 -12.95
C MET A 1 15.83 -5.55 -13.84
N ARG A 2 15.03 -5.15 -14.83
CA ARG A 2 15.18 -3.85 -15.52
C ARG A 2 14.52 -2.75 -14.66
N ARG A 3 15.05 -1.53 -14.71
CA ARG A 3 14.51 -0.36 -13.97
C ARG A 3 13.02 -0.12 -14.28
N PHE A 4 12.62 -0.37 -15.52
CA PHE A 4 11.24 -0.24 -16.00
C PHE A 4 10.23 -1.02 -15.15
N TYR A 5 10.50 -2.30 -14.83
CA TYR A 5 9.55 -3.11 -14.03
C TYR A 5 9.39 -2.59 -12.60
N CYS A 6 10.49 -2.15 -11.98
CA CYS A 6 10.47 -1.56 -10.64
C CYS A 6 9.67 -0.24 -10.63
N LEU A 7 9.91 0.64 -11.60
CA LEU A 7 9.16 1.88 -11.74
C LEU A 7 7.68 1.63 -12.04
N GLY A 8 7.38 0.72 -12.96
CA GLY A 8 6.00 0.37 -13.33
C GLY A 8 5.18 -0.10 -12.14
N ALA A 9 5.73 -0.98 -11.31
CA ALA A 9 5.04 -1.44 -10.10
C ALA A 9 4.81 -0.31 -9.08
N ASN A 10 5.82 0.53 -8.83
CA ASN A 10 5.67 1.66 -7.90
C ASN A 10 4.70 2.73 -8.43
N LEU A 11 4.64 2.95 -9.74
CA LEU A 11 3.67 3.87 -10.35
C LEU A 11 2.25 3.30 -10.30
N LEU A 12 2.08 1.99 -10.50
CA LEU A 12 0.79 1.33 -10.32
C LEU A 12 0.32 1.40 -8.86
N LEU A 13 1.23 1.16 -7.91
CA LEU A 13 0.97 1.35 -6.48
C LEU A 13 0.59 2.80 -6.17
N LEU A 14 1.26 3.79 -6.76
CA LEU A 14 0.92 5.20 -6.58
C LEU A 14 -0.47 5.53 -7.11
N ALA A 15 -0.81 5.02 -8.30
CA ALA A 15 -2.13 5.22 -8.89
C ALA A 15 -3.23 4.58 -8.04
N TRP A 16 -3.01 3.36 -7.53
CA TRP A 16 -3.95 2.71 -6.62
C TRP A 16 -4.09 3.48 -5.32
N PHE A 17 -2.98 3.86 -4.70
CA PHE A 17 -2.98 4.60 -3.43
C PHE A 17 -3.59 6.00 -3.57
N PHE A 18 -3.53 6.60 -4.74
CA PHE A 18 -4.20 7.88 -5.01
C PHE A 18 -5.73 7.79 -4.86
N LEU A 19 -6.34 6.61 -5.05
CA LEU A 19 -7.79 6.45 -4.89
C LEU A 19 -8.27 6.81 -3.48
N ILE A 20 -7.47 6.60 -2.43
CA ILE A 20 -7.84 7.02 -1.06
C ILE A 20 -7.79 8.54 -0.88
N MET A 21 -7.07 9.27 -1.72
CA MET A 21 -7.00 10.72 -1.68
C MET A 21 -8.24 11.38 -2.31
N THR A 22 -8.88 10.71 -3.25
CA THR A 22 -10.13 11.17 -3.89
C THR A 22 -11.37 10.52 -3.31
N GLY A 23 -11.24 9.28 -2.83
CA GLY A 23 -12.34 8.35 -2.61
C GLY A 23 -12.83 7.73 -3.93
N LEU A 24 -13.39 6.53 -3.85
CA LEU A 24 -14.11 5.88 -4.94
C LEU A 24 -15.38 5.23 -4.38
N TYR A 25 -16.52 5.76 -4.79
CA TYR A 25 -17.85 5.43 -4.27
C TYR A 25 -18.71 4.78 -5.36
N PHE A 26 -19.58 3.88 -4.95
CA PHE A 26 -20.65 3.28 -5.74
C PHE A 26 -22.00 3.68 -5.14
N GLU A 27 -23.10 3.27 -5.77
CA GLU A 27 -24.45 3.66 -5.37
C GLU A 27 -24.79 3.29 -3.92
N ASN A 28 -24.45 2.06 -3.50
CA ASN A 28 -24.76 1.53 -2.16
C ASN A 28 -23.52 1.11 -1.35
N SER A 29 -22.32 1.32 -1.89
CA SER A 29 -21.06 0.89 -1.27
C SER A 29 -19.91 1.79 -1.71
N TYR A 30 -18.70 1.52 -1.23
CA TYR A 30 -17.51 2.22 -1.69
C TYR A 30 -16.32 1.27 -1.80
N LEU A 31 -15.40 1.53 -2.74
CA LEU A 31 -14.11 0.84 -2.75
C LEU A 31 -13.22 1.42 -1.65
N VAL A 32 -13.15 2.74 -1.55
CA VAL A 32 -12.36 3.44 -0.53
C VAL A 32 -12.95 4.82 -0.25
N THR A 33 -13.02 5.22 1.02
CA THR A 33 -13.42 6.57 1.41
C THR A 33 -12.25 7.54 1.34
N ARG A 34 -12.53 8.79 1.02
CA ARG A 34 -11.50 9.84 1.01
C ARG A 34 -10.88 10.03 2.40
N SER A 35 -9.56 9.92 2.52
CA SER A 35 -8.83 10.03 3.79
C SER A 35 -7.50 10.80 3.64
N TRP A 36 -7.58 12.13 3.63
CA TRP A 36 -6.36 12.96 3.65
C TRP A 36 -5.72 13.06 5.03
N LYS A 37 -6.55 13.14 6.08
CA LYS A 37 -6.08 13.40 7.44
C LYS A 37 -5.27 12.23 8.01
N GLU A 38 -5.66 11.01 7.66
CA GLU A 38 -5.03 9.80 8.18
C GLU A 38 -3.93 9.30 7.23
N ASP A 39 -4.19 9.27 5.92
CA ASP A 39 -3.28 8.66 4.95
C ASP A 39 -2.42 9.65 4.16
N GLY A 40 -2.69 10.95 4.25
CA GLY A 40 -2.02 11.97 3.44
C GLY A 40 -0.52 12.03 3.66
N ILE A 41 -0.06 11.82 4.90
CA ILE A 41 1.38 11.77 5.23
C ILE A 41 2.04 10.58 4.54
N PHE A 42 1.41 9.40 4.56
CA PHE A 42 1.92 8.22 3.85
C PHE A 42 2.00 8.48 2.35
N PHE A 43 0.98 9.14 1.77
CA PHE A 43 0.96 9.50 0.36
C PHE A 43 2.12 10.42 -0.02
N VAL A 44 2.33 11.51 0.73
CA VAL A 44 3.42 12.47 0.47
C VAL A 44 4.78 11.80 0.63
N LEU A 45 5.00 11.02 1.70
CA LEU A 45 6.26 10.31 1.92
C LEU A 45 6.56 9.31 0.79
N PHE A 46 5.54 8.59 0.31
CA PHE A 46 5.70 7.69 -0.82
C PHE A 46 6.08 8.43 -2.12
N VAL A 47 5.40 9.54 -2.42
CA VAL A 47 5.71 10.38 -3.59
C VAL A 47 7.14 10.90 -3.51
N LEU A 48 7.58 11.40 -2.35
CA LEU A 48 8.94 11.90 -2.16
C LEU A 48 9.99 10.79 -2.30
N ALA A 49 9.74 9.61 -1.72
CA ALA A 49 10.63 8.46 -1.85
C ALA A 49 10.77 7.99 -3.30
N LEU A 50 9.64 7.94 -4.04
CA LEU A 50 9.62 7.56 -5.45
C LEU A 50 10.32 8.61 -6.33
N ALA A 51 10.08 9.90 -6.08
CA ALA A 51 10.74 10.99 -6.79
C ALA A 51 12.26 10.97 -6.56
N LEU A 52 12.70 10.71 -5.33
CA LEU A 52 14.12 10.53 -5.01
C LEU A 52 14.72 9.32 -5.74
N PHE A 53 13.99 8.21 -5.89
CA PHE A 53 14.42 7.07 -6.70
C PHE A 53 14.54 7.41 -8.20
N ILE A 54 13.67 8.27 -8.72
CA ILE A 54 13.71 8.70 -10.12
C ILE A 54 14.92 9.61 -10.39
N TRP A 55 15.15 10.62 -9.53
CA TRP A 55 16.19 11.64 -9.75
C TRP A 55 17.57 11.26 -9.18
N LYS A 56 17.61 10.61 -8.01
CA LYS A 56 18.84 10.23 -7.30
C LYS A 56 18.88 8.74 -7.02
N GLU A 57 18.81 7.96 -8.09
CA GLU A 57 18.63 6.50 -8.06
C GLU A 57 19.60 5.75 -7.13
N HIS A 58 20.85 6.23 -6.99
CA HIS A 58 21.86 5.62 -6.11
C HIS A 58 21.42 5.53 -4.64
N ILE A 59 20.80 6.59 -4.13
CA ILE A 59 20.32 6.69 -2.74
C ILE A 59 18.83 6.36 -2.68
N GLY A 60 18.05 6.87 -3.64
CA GLY A 60 16.60 6.77 -3.65
C GLY A 60 16.09 5.33 -3.68
N LYS A 61 16.82 4.38 -4.27
CA LYS A 61 16.44 2.96 -4.25
C LYS A 61 16.39 2.38 -2.83
N TYR A 62 17.30 2.80 -1.95
CA TYR A 62 17.33 2.34 -0.56
C TYR A 62 16.25 3.03 0.27
N VAL A 63 16.07 4.34 0.08
CA VAL A 63 14.99 5.10 0.73
C VAL A 63 13.62 4.54 0.38
N LEU A 64 13.36 4.29 -0.91
CA LEU A 64 12.12 3.68 -1.39
C LEU A 64 11.91 2.28 -0.80
N MET A 65 12.95 1.45 -0.76
CA MET A 65 12.90 0.12 -0.16
C MET A 65 12.57 0.15 1.33
N ILE A 66 13.22 1.03 2.11
CA ILE A 66 12.95 1.21 3.54
C ILE A 66 11.51 1.68 3.74
N TRP A 67 11.07 2.68 2.97
CA TRP A 67 9.71 3.21 3.04
C TRP A 67 8.66 2.14 2.75
N LEU A 68 8.78 1.40 1.64
CA LEU A 68 7.87 0.31 1.30
C LEU A 68 7.83 -0.78 2.38
N THR A 69 8.97 -1.06 3.02
CA THR A 69 9.06 -2.04 4.11
C THR A 69 8.29 -1.56 5.34
N LEU A 70 8.54 -0.32 5.78
CA LEU A 70 7.82 0.28 6.92
C LEU A 70 6.32 0.34 6.63
N TRP A 71 5.95 0.79 5.44
CA TRP A 71 4.56 0.91 5.04
C TRP A 71 3.85 -0.46 5.03
N LEU A 72 4.48 -1.50 4.48
CA LEU A 72 3.92 -2.86 4.50
C LEU A 72 3.68 -3.35 5.94
N ILE A 73 4.66 -3.18 6.82
CA ILE A 73 4.54 -3.58 8.23
C ILE A 73 3.38 -2.83 8.90
N THR A 74 3.31 -1.52 8.70
CA THR A 74 2.24 -0.69 9.26
C THR A 74 0.86 -1.13 8.76
N GLN A 75 0.71 -1.39 7.46
CA GLN A 75 -0.55 -1.85 6.87
C GLN A 75 -0.98 -3.21 7.43
N LEU A 76 -0.06 -4.17 7.55
CA LEU A 76 -0.34 -5.49 8.14
C LEU A 76 -0.77 -5.37 9.62
N ILE A 77 -0.12 -4.52 10.40
CA ILE A 77 -0.50 -4.28 11.81
C ILE A 77 -1.89 -3.64 11.88
N PHE A 78 -2.20 -2.66 11.04
CA PHE A 78 -3.49 -1.98 11.12
C PHE A 78 -4.64 -2.84 10.59
N HIS A 79 -4.44 -3.66 9.54
CA HIS A 79 -5.54 -4.34 8.87
C HIS A 79 -5.61 -5.85 9.15
N GLU A 80 -4.49 -6.56 9.16
CA GLU A 80 -4.48 -8.03 9.31
C GLU A 80 -4.39 -8.49 10.77
N TRP A 81 -3.85 -7.67 11.67
CA TRP A 81 -3.70 -8.03 13.09
C TRP A 81 -5.03 -8.43 13.72
N TYR A 82 -6.09 -7.64 13.47
CA TYR A 82 -7.44 -7.89 14.00
C TYR A 82 -8.07 -9.16 13.44
N THR A 83 -7.69 -9.57 12.23
CA THR A 83 -8.15 -10.83 11.63
C THR A 83 -7.59 -12.04 12.39
N VAL A 84 -6.34 -11.95 12.85
CA VAL A 84 -5.65 -13.02 13.57
C VAL A 84 -6.01 -13.04 15.06
N THR A 85 -5.98 -11.88 15.74
CA THR A 85 -6.22 -11.81 17.19
C THR A 85 -7.69 -11.83 17.57
N GLY A 86 -8.59 -11.67 16.60
CA GLY A 86 -10.02 -11.46 16.84
C GLY A 86 -10.35 -10.05 17.34
N GLY A 87 -11.65 -9.74 17.38
CA GLY A 87 -12.17 -8.42 17.75
C GLY A 87 -12.30 -7.46 16.56
N GLY A 88 -12.22 -6.16 16.84
CA GLY A 88 -12.35 -5.12 15.82
C GLY A 88 -13.79 -4.73 15.46
N ALA A 89 -14.77 -4.92 16.36
CA ALA A 89 -16.16 -4.53 16.12
C ALA A 89 -16.32 -3.08 15.64
N GLY A 90 -15.51 -2.16 16.18
CA GLY A 90 -15.44 -0.77 15.70
C GLY A 90 -14.96 -0.65 14.26
N LYS A 91 -13.98 -1.46 13.84
CA LYS A 91 -13.50 -1.52 12.45
C LYS A 91 -14.51 -2.21 11.52
N ILE A 92 -15.17 -3.27 11.96
CA ILE A 92 -16.23 -3.94 11.19
C ILE A 92 -17.31 -2.91 10.82
N ARG A 93 -17.77 -2.12 11.80
CA ARG A 93 -18.75 -1.04 11.58
C ARG A 93 -18.19 0.11 10.73
N TYR A 94 -16.94 0.50 10.95
CA TYR A 94 -16.29 1.56 10.16
C TYR A 94 -16.22 1.19 8.66
N PHE A 95 -15.89 -0.06 8.36
CA PHE A 95 -15.77 -0.61 7.00
C PHE A 95 -17.02 -1.40 6.58
N GLU A 96 -18.20 -1.13 7.14
CA GLU A 96 -19.40 -1.92 6.84
C GLU A 96 -19.85 -1.75 5.38
N GLY A 97 -19.80 -0.52 4.88
CA GLY A 97 -20.17 -0.18 3.49
C GLY A 97 -19.05 -0.38 2.45
N SER A 98 -17.88 -0.90 2.84
CA SER A 98 -16.79 -1.11 1.89
C SER A 98 -16.97 -2.41 1.10
N VAL A 99 -16.46 -2.44 -0.13
CA VAL A 99 -16.49 -3.66 -0.95
C VAL A 99 -15.57 -4.72 -0.34
N LYS A 100 -16.15 -5.83 0.12
CA LYS A 100 -15.43 -6.95 0.72
C LYS A 100 -15.42 -8.16 -0.19
N LEU A 101 -14.34 -8.94 -0.11
CA LEU A 101 -14.27 -10.26 -0.74
C LEU A 101 -14.90 -11.34 0.14
N ILE A 102 -14.80 -11.17 1.45
CA ILE A 102 -15.30 -12.11 2.46
C ILE A 102 -15.94 -11.29 3.58
N ASP A 103 -17.21 -11.56 3.87
CA ASP A 103 -17.93 -10.96 4.99
C ASP A 103 -17.80 -11.80 6.26
N SER A 104 -17.69 -11.13 7.40
CA SER A 104 -17.62 -11.75 8.71
C SER A 104 -18.14 -10.79 9.78
N GLU A 105 -19.08 -11.26 10.59
CA GLU A 105 -19.65 -10.50 11.70
C GLU A 105 -18.81 -10.62 12.98
N MET A 106 -18.00 -11.68 13.10
CA MET A 106 -17.25 -11.99 14.32
C MET A 106 -15.82 -11.42 14.32
N ARG A 107 -15.24 -11.18 13.15
CA ARG A 107 -13.86 -10.69 13.02
C ARG A 107 -13.74 -9.73 11.85
N TYR A 108 -12.93 -8.70 12.03
CA TYR A 108 -12.57 -7.81 10.94
C TYR A 108 -11.74 -8.55 9.88
N ILE A 109 -12.20 -8.53 8.64
CA ILE A 109 -11.47 -8.93 7.45
C ILE A 109 -11.25 -7.65 6.62
N PRO A 110 -10.02 -7.37 6.14
CA PRO A 110 -9.76 -6.21 5.30
C PRO A 110 -10.64 -6.20 4.05
N ASP A 111 -11.01 -5.00 3.61
CA ASP A 111 -11.78 -4.82 2.39
C ASP A 111 -10.93 -5.01 1.12
N LEU A 112 -11.58 -5.07 -0.04
CA LEU A 112 -10.93 -5.29 -1.32
C LEU A 112 -9.81 -4.26 -1.59
N TYR A 113 -10.01 -3.00 -1.19
CA TYR A 113 -9.04 -1.96 -1.41
C TYR A 113 -7.73 -2.22 -0.66
N HIS A 114 -7.82 -2.54 0.64
CA HIS A 114 -6.66 -2.79 1.47
C HIS A 114 -5.95 -4.09 1.08
N ILE A 115 -6.69 -5.14 0.67
CA ILE A 115 -6.10 -6.38 0.16
C ILE A 115 -5.24 -6.11 -1.09
N VAL A 116 -5.79 -5.37 -2.06
CA VAL A 116 -5.03 -5.02 -3.28
C VAL A 116 -3.86 -4.09 -2.94
N LEU A 117 -4.03 -3.16 -2.00
CA LEU A 117 -2.97 -2.28 -1.54
C LEU A 117 -1.80 -3.08 -0.93
N HIS A 118 -2.07 -4.05 -0.05
CA HIS A 118 -1.06 -4.93 0.54
C HIS A 118 -0.26 -5.67 -0.55
N LEU A 119 -0.97 -6.22 -1.54
CA LEU A 119 -0.34 -6.94 -2.66
C LEU A 119 0.55 -6.02 -3.51
N LEU A 120 0.09 -4.82 -3.83
CA LEU A 120 0.85 -3.85 -4.62
C LEU A 120 2.08 -3.34 -3.88
N ILE A 121 1.99 -3.11 -2.56
CA ILE A 121 3.16 -2.76 -1.72
C ILE A 121 4.17 -3.91 -1.73
N PHE A 122 3.72 -5.15 -1.51
CA PHE A 122 4.58 -6.32 -1.50
C PHE A 122 5.30 -6.53 -2.84
N ILE A 123 4.59 -6.47 -3.97
CA ILE A 123 5.18 -6.59 -5.31
C ILE A 123 6.18 -5.47 -5.56
N SER A 124 5.83 -4.23 -5.22
CA SER A 124 6.72 -3.07 -5.37
C SER A 124 7.99 -3.22 -4.55
N LEU A 125 7.87 -3.71 -3.30
CA LEU A 125 9.01 -3.98 -2.43
C LEU A 125 9.90 -5.07 -3.02
N LEU A 126 9.32 -6.22 -3.41
CA LEU A 126 10.05 -7.34 -4.00
C LEU A 126 10.84 -6.91 -5.23
N LEU A 127 10.20 -6.19 -6.16
CA LEU A 127 10.88 -5.70 -7.38
C LEU A 127 11.96 -4.66 -7.06
N THR A 128 11.75 -3.82 -6.04
CA THR A 128 12.76 -2.84 -5.59
C THR A 128 13.98 -3.54 -4.97
N VAL A 129 13.78 -4.59 -4.17
CA VAL A 129 14.86 -5.42 -3.62
C VAL A 129 15.63 -6.13 -4.74
N LEU A 130 14.93 -6.79 -5.67
CA LEU A 130 15.55 -7.49 -6.81
C LEU A 130 16.31 -6.53 -7.73
N TYR A 131 15.79 -5.32 -7.92
CA TYR A 131 16.49 -4.26 -8.67
C TYR A 131 17.77 -3.83 -7.96
N THR A 132 17.69 -3.58 -6.65
CA THR A 132 18.81 -3.12 -5.83
C THR A 132 19.95 -4.14 -5.78
N LYS A 133 19.63 -5.42 -5.54
CA LYS A 133 20.60 -6.53 -5.53
C LYS A 133 21.31 -6.68 -6.87
N ARG A 134 20.55 -6.66 -7.98
CA ARG A 134 21.14 -6.76 -9.31
C ARG A 134 22.13 -5.62 -9.56
N LYS A 135 21.77 -4.39 -9.21
CA LYS A 135 22.65 -3.23 -9.46
C LYS A 135 23.94 -3.23 -8.63
N GLN A 136 23.94 -3.92 -7.48
CA GLN A 136 25.16 -4.14 -6.70
C GLN A 136 26.08 -5.17 -7.37
N ALA A 137 25.54 -6.20 -8.02
CA ALA A 137 26.33 -7.24 -8.68
C ALA A 137 27.06 -6.78 -9.97
N TYR A 138 26.69 -5.61 -10.53
CA TYR A 138 27.32 -5.01 -11.71
C TYR A 138 28.07 -3.70 -11.39
N LYS A 139 28.33 -3.45 -10.11
CA LYS A 139 29.24 -2.40 -9.64
C LYS A 139 30.60 -3.01 -9.36
#